data_AF-A0A3C0U725-F1
#
_entry.id   AF-A0A3C0U725-F1
#
_cell.length_a   1.000
_cell.length_b   1.000
_cell.length_c   1.000
_cell.angle_alpha   90.00
_cell.angle_beta   90.00
_cell.angle_gamma   90.00
#
_symmetry.space_group_name_H-M   'P 1'
#
loop_
_entity.id
_entity.type
_entity.pdbx_description
1 polymer ?
#
loop_
_entity_poly.entity_id
_entity_poly.type
_entity_poly.pdbx_seq_one_letter_code
_entity_poly.pdbx_strand_id
1 'polypeptide(L)'
;EITQVHAPHYFVDEQRVGPYSIWHHEHHFKEIDGGVEMLDRVSYKIPFGILGKIAHPILVKSKLQEIFDYRIKKVEEVFGVWKK
;
A
#
# COMPACT_ATOMS: atom_id res chain seq x y z
N GLU A 1 -5.78 6.31 -9.06
CA GLU A 1 -7.18 6.24 -9.56
C GLU A 1 -7.78 4.97 -9.02
N ILE A 2 -8.96 5.05 -8.40
CA ILE A 2 -9.64 3.86 -7.89
C ILE A 2 -10.30 3.18 -9.09
N THR A 3 -9.89 1.95 -9.38
CA THR A 3 -10.34 1.21 -10.57
C THR A 3 -11.39 0.17 -10.23
N GLN A 4 -11.41 -0.33 -8.98
CA GLN A 4 -12.40 -1.29 -8.50
C GLN A 4 -12.79 -0.96 -7.07
N VAL A 5 -14.07 -1.17 -6.75
CA VAL A 5 -14.61 -1.04 -5.39
C VAL A 5 -15.59 -2.18 -5.16
N HIS A 6 -15.40 -2.91 -4.07
CA HIS A 6 -16.35 -3.87 -3.55
C HIS A 6 -16.55 -3.60 -2.06
N ALA A 7 -17.45 -2.66 -1.76
CA ALA A 7 -17.71 -2.25 -0.39
C ALA A 7 -18.48 -3.35 0.38
N PRO A 8 -18.17 -3.59 1.67
CA PRO A 8 -17.12 -2.95 2.48
C PRO A 8 -15.76 -3.69 2.45
N HIS A 9 -15.57 -4.65 1.54
CA HIS A 9 -14.52 -5.67 1.64
C HIS A 9 -13.18 -5.27 1.03
N TYR A 10 -13.16 -4.63 -0.15
CA TYR A 10 -11.90 -4.22 -0.76
C TYR A 10 -12.07 -3.12 -1.81
N PHE A 11 -10.98 -2.46 -2.14
CA PHE A 11 -10.87 -1.62 -3.34
C PHE A 11 -9.46 -1.70 -3.94
N VAL A 12 -9.34 -1.31 -5.20
CA VAL A 12 -8.08 -1.29 -5.94
C VAL A 12 -7.81 0.12 -6.45
N ASP A 13 -6.59 0.59 -6.24
CA ASP A 13 -6.09 1.80 -6.89
C ASP A 13 -4.90 1.51 -7.81
N GLU A 14 -4.88 2.22 -8.93
CA GLU A 14 -3.79 2.20 -9.90
C GLU A 14 -3.22 3.61 -10.09
N GLN A 15 -1.90 3.70 -10.29
CA GLN A 15 -1.27 4.98 -10.54
C GLN A 15 -1.40 5.35 -12.02
N ARG A 16 -2.00 6.51 -12.32
CA ARG A 16 -2.05 7.05 -13.70
C ARG A 16 -0.76 7.76 -14.10
N VAL A 17 -0.18 8.53 -13.18
CA VAL A 17 1.04 9.32 -13.38
C VAL A 17 1.89 9.24 -12.13
N GLY A 18 3.17 8.92 -12.27
CA GLY A 18 4.12 8.88 -11.16
C GLY A 18 5.37 8.06 -11.47
N PRO A 19 6.21 7.80 -10.46
CA PRO A 19 7.53 7.18 -10.65
C PRO A 19 7.44 5.72 -11.08
N TYR A 20 6.31 5.05 -10.84
CA TYR A 20 6.09 3.66 -11.24
C TYR A 20 5.49 3.54 -12.64
N SER A 21 6.05 2.65 -13.45
CA SER A 21 5.45 2.26 -14.74
C SER A 21 4.19 1.41 -14.58
N ILE A 22 4.10 0.66 -13.47
CA ILE A 22 2.91 -0.06 -13.03
C ILE A 22 2.83 0.13 -11.52
N TRP A 23 1.64 0.46 -11.04
CA TRP A 23 1.30 0.44 -9.63
C TRP A 23 -0.12 -0.10 -9.54
N HIS A 24 -0.26 -1.24 -8.87
CA HIS A 24 -1.54 -1.88 -8.62
C HIS A 24 -1.58 -2.19 -7.14
N HIS A 25 -2.48 -1.51 -6.43
CA HIS A 25 -2.56 -1.54 -4.98
C HIS A 25 -3.94 -1.98 -4.56
N GLU A 26 -4.01 -3.13 -3.92
CA GLU A 26 -5.24 -3.69 -3.39
C GLU A 26 -5.31 -3.43 -1.89
N HIS A 27 -6.46 -2.95 -1.43
CA HIS A 27 -6.76 -2.72 -0.01
C HIS A 27 -7.86 -3.70 0.39
N HIS A 28 -7.53 -4.68 1.22
CA HIS A 28 -8.49 -5.68 1.71
C HIS A 28 -8.83 -5.43 3.18
N PHE A 29 -10.11 -5.55 3.52
CA PHE A 29 -10.62 -5.33 4.86
C PHE A 29 -11.33 -6.60 5.34
N LYS A 30 -10.99 -7.03 6.55
CA LYS A 30 -11.60 -8.20 7.18
C LYS A 30 -11.94 -7.88 8.63
N GLU A 31 -13.19 -8.12 8.99
CA GLU A 31 -13.61 -8.04 10.39
C GLU A 31 -12.88 -9.12 11.22
N ILE A 32 -12.36 -8.71 12.37
CA ILE A 32 -11.70 -9.57 13.34
C ILE A 32 -12.25 -9.28 14.73
N ASP A 33 -11.96 -10.14 15.69
CA ASP A 33 -12.37 -9.88 17.08
C ASP A 33 -11.72 -8.57 17.58
N GLY A 34 -12.55 -7.66 18.07
CA GLY A 34 -12.11 -6.35 18.56
C GLY A 34 -11.61 -5.37 17.50
N GLY A 35 -11.82 -5.60 16.19
CA GLY A 35 -11.41 -4.63 15.17
C GLY A 35 -11.57 -5.05 13.71
N VAL A 36 -10.82 -4.38 12.83
CA VAL A 36 -10.76 -4.69 11.39
C VAL A 36 -9.29 -4.84 11.01
N GLU A 37 -8.95 -5.99 10.42
CA GLU A 37 -7.68 -6.21 9.76
C GLU A 37 -7.69 -5.52 8.39
N MET A 38 -6.71 -4.66 8.15
CA MET A 38 -6.45 -4.04 6.84
C MET A 38 -5.19 -4.67 6.25
N LEU A 39 -5.32 -5.28 5.07
CA LEU A 39 -4.22 -5.87 4.33
C LEU A 39 -4.01 -5.10 3.01
N ASP A 40 -2.91 -4.35 2.95
CA ASP A 40 -2.44 -3.69 1.73
C ASP A 40 -1.55 -4.65 0.91
N ARG A 41 -1.90 -4.90 -0.36
CA ARG A 41 -1.07 -5.66 -1.32
C ARG A 41 -0.63 -4.75 -2.47
N VAL A 42 0.67 -4.48 -2.54
CA VAL A 42 1.24 -3.60 -3.58
C VAL A 42 2.03 -4.42 -4.60
N SER A 43 1.61 -4.35 -5.86
CA SER A 43 2.38 -4.80 -7.02
C SER A 43 2.84 -3.59 -7.81
N TYR A 44 4.16 -3.44 -8.01
CA TYR A 44 4.70 -2.28 -8.73
C TYR A 44 5.87 -2.65 -9.65
N LYS A 45 6.09 -1.79 -10.66
CA LYS A 45 7.21 -1.89 -11.60
C LYS A 45 7.86 -0.54 -11.82
N ILE A 46 9.18 -0.49 -11.65
CA ILE A 46 10.01 0.72 -11.83
C ILE A 46 10.39 0.86 -13.33
N PRO A 47 10.40 2.08 -13.90
CA PRO A 47 10.86 2.32 -15.27
C PRO A 47 12.39 2.13 -15.45
N PHE A 48 12.85 2.09 -16.70
CA PHE A 48 14.27 2.13 -17.12
C PHE A 48 15.20 0.94 -16.77
N GLY A 49 14.66 -0.25 -16.48
CA GLY A 49 15.45 -1.49 -16.50
C GLY A 49 16.70 -1.46 -15.60
N ILE A 50 17.89 -1.75 -16.14
CA ILE A 50 19.15 -1.90 -15.38
C ILE A 50 19.60 -0.60 -14.68
N LEU A 51 19.40 0.57 -15.30
CA LEU A 51 19.71 1.86 -14.67
C LEU A 51 18.79 2.15 -13.47
N GLY A 52 17.52 1.70 -13.56
CA GLY A 52 16.58 1.68 -12.43
C GLY A 52 16.81 0.54 -11.42
N LYS A 53 17.67 -0.46 -11.71
CA LYS A 53 17.96 -1.57 -10.78
C LYS A 53 19.09 -1.26 -9.78
N ILE A 54 19.97 -0.30 -10.06
CA ILE A 54 21.17 -0.08 -9.23
C ILE A 54 20.94 1.06 -8.21
N ALA A 55 20.30 2.16 -8.60
CA ALA A 55 20.06 3.30 -7.69
C ALA A 55 18.70 3.24 -6.98
N HIS A 56 17.71 2.57 -7.58
CA HIS A 56 16.30 2.74 -7.21
C HIS A 56 15.71 1.70 -6.22
N PRO A 57 16.09 0.40 -6.20
CA PRO A 57 15.36 -0.58 -5.38
C PRO A 57 15.49 -0.36 -3.88
N ILE A 58 16.66 0.05 -3.40
CA ILE A 58 16.88 0.33 -1.98
C ILE A 58 16.07 1.57 -1.56
N LEU A 59 16.11 2.62 -2.38
CA LEU A 59 15.36 3.86 -2.12
C LEU A 59 13.85 3.65 -2.19
N VAL A 60 13.36 2.92 -3.20
CA VAL A 60 11.92 2.64 -3.38
C VAL A 60 11.42 1.72 -2.27
N LYS A 61 12.13 0.64 -1.94
CA LYS A 61 11.74 -0.25 -0.85
C LYS A 61 11.72 0.48 0.49
N SER A 62 12.76 1.26 0.79
CA SER A 62 12.83 2.08 2.01
C SER A 62 11.67 3.08 2.07
N LYS A 63 11.37 3.75 0.96
CA LYS A 63 10.27 4.71 0.92
C LYS A 63 8.91 4.07 1.07
N LEU A 64 8.69 2.90 0.46
CA LEU A 64 7.46 2.14 0.67
C LEU A 64 7.30 1.72 2.12
N GLN A 65 8.37 1.24 2.75
CA GLN A 65 8.35 0.92 4.18
C GLN A 65 7.96 2.13 5.02
N GLU A 66 8.59 3.28 4.78
CA GLU A 66 8.28 4.54 5.49
C GLU A 66 6.80 4.95 5.32
N ILE A 67 6.23 4.80 4.11
CA ILE A 67 4.82 5.07 3.84
C ILE A 67 3.91 4.14 4.65
N PHE A 68 4.21 2.83 4.67
CA PHE A 68 3.39 1.87 5.39
C PHE A 68 3.54 1.99 6.91
N ASP A 69 4.74 2.26 7.41
CA ASP A 69 4.97 2.53 8.84
C ASP A 69 4.18 3.76 9.30
N TYR A 70 4.17 4.81 8.49
CA TYR A 70 3.35 6.00 8.75
C TYR A 70 1.86 5.66 8.73
N ARG A 71 1.38 4.88 7.76
CA ARG A 71 -0.03 4.46 7.67
C ARG A 71 -0.46 3.68 8.91
N ILE A 72 0.33 2.69 9.34
CA ILE A 72 0.06 1.90 10.54
C ILE A 72 -0.08 2.82 11.75
N LYS A 73 0.93 3.67 11.99
CA LYS A 73 0.90 4.62 13.10
C LYS A 73 -0.32 5.54 13.04
N LYS A 74 -0.69 6.01 11.85
CA LYS A 74 -1.82 6.94 11.71
C LYS A 74 -3.16 6.24 11.93
N VAL A 75 -3.31 4.99 11.47
CA VAL A 75 -4.48 4.16 11.75
C VAL A 75 -4.61 3.91 13.25
N GLU A 76 -3.51 3.56 13.93
CA GLU A 76 -3.50 3.39 15.39
C GLU A 76 -3.83 4.69 16.14
N GLU A 77 -3.37 5.85 15.65
CA GLU A 77 -3.69 7.16 16.24
C GLU A 77 -5.19 7.50 16.11
N VAL A 78 -5.81 7.16 14.98
CA VAL A 78 -7.22 7.51 14.69
C VAL A 78 -8.20 6.50 15.30
N PHE A 79 -7.88 5.21 15.25
CA PHE A 79 -8.81 4.12 15.61
C PHE A 79 -8.38 3.36 16.87
N GLY A 80 -7.18 3.62 17.40
CA GLY A 80 -6.60 2.89 18.51
C GLY A 80 -5.74 1.72 18.06
N VAL A 81 -4.85 1.28 18.97
CA VAL A 81 -4.04 0.07 18.77
C VAL A 81 -4.93 -1.14 19.03
N TRP A 82 -4.99 -2.07 18.09
CA TRP A 82 -5.63 -3.36 18.31
C TRP A 82 -4.88 -4.13 19.40
N LYS A 83 -5.56 -4.38 20.51
CA LYS A 83 -5.06 -5.15 21.66
C LYS A 83 -5.94 -6.38 21.74
N LYS A 84 -5.41 -7.49 21.23
CA LYS A 84 -6.04 -8.80 21.35
C LYS A 84 -6.38 -9.12 22.81
#